data_AF-A0A0M6YA02-F1
#
_entry.id   AF-A0A0M6YA02-F1
#
_cell.length_a   1.000
_cell.length_b   1.000
_cell.length_c   1.000
_cell.angle_alpha   90.00
_cell.angle_beta   90.00
_cell.angle_gamma   90.00
#
_symmetry.space_group_name_H-M   'P 1'
#
loop_
_entity.id
_entity.type
_entity.pdbx_description
1 polymer ?
#
loop_
_entity_poly.entity_id
_entity_poly.type
_entity_poly.pdbx_seq_one_letter_code
_entity_poly.pdbx_strand_id
1 'polypeptide(L)'
;MDMMTLAPYAPWTDRRGNLSGLRLAVFIAVLLPAVQIFYSLAFGPVLPEPFEMELHASGDWTVRFLLVTLAVTPLRRIFSWNRIVGVRRMLGVTVLAYALLHLGLYAAQESWNLGKVVSEIVLRFYLTIGFVALFGLAVLGATSFDSAIRKLGRNWQRLHTLIYPIGGLMLFHFFLQSKSDVTQATLMAGLFVLLMIYRLAVKAGFSLANPLVLAVCALLAAAGTAGIEFAWYALATGIPADRVFQANFALSVAIRPAIWVGIIGLGVGVAAMVQWIGGLLGPKLGLKRA
;
A
#
# COMPACT_ATOMS: atom_id res chain seq x y z
N MET A 1 20.84 -5.75 -30.93
CA MET A 1 21.10 -5.64 -29.48
C MET A 1 20.70 -6.97 -28.87
N ASP A 2 21.66 -7.74 -28.37
CA ASP A 2 21.50 -9.17 -28.06
C ASP A 2 20.68 -9.39 -26.77
N MET A 3 19.74 -10.35 -26.77
CA MET A 3 18.79 -10.59 -25.68
C MET A 3 19.51 -10.95 -24.36
N MET A 4 20.71 -11.52 -24.45
CA MET A 4 21.58 -11.81 -23.29
C MET A 4 22.10 -10.54 -22.59
N THR A 5 22.23 -9.42 -23.30
CA THR A 5 22.75 -8.16 -22.71
C THR A 5 21.69 -7.41 -21.90
N LEU A 6 20.40 -7.66 -22.17
CA LEU A 6 19.29 -7.04 -21.45
C LEU A 6 18.76 -7.86 -20.28
N ALA A 7 19.13 -9.14 -20.18
CA ALA A 7 18.63 -10.04 -19.14
C ALA A 7 18.74 -9.49 -17.70
N PRO A 8 19.83 -8.81 -17.27
CA PRO A 8 19.93 -8.24 -15.92
C PRO A 8 18.97 -7.07 -15.63
N TYR A 9 18.39 -6.46 -16.68
CA TYR A 9 17.47 -5.32 -16.56
C TYR A 9 15.99 -5.75 -16.56
N ALA A 10 15.70 -7.01 -16.90
CA ALA A 10 14.34 -7.52 -16.88
C ALA A 10 13.75 -7.52 -15.46
N PRO A 11 12.45 -7.20 -15.29
CA PRO A 11 11.87 -7.10 -13.97
C PRO A 11 11.85 -8.44 -13.22
N TRP A 12 11.75 -9.56 -13.94
CA TRP A 12 11.70 -10.93 -13.42
C TRP A 12 13.07 -11.59 -13.14
N THR A 13 14.20 -10.91 -13.40
CA THR A 13 15.55 -11.48 -13.20
C THR A 13 16.27 -10.89 -11.98
N ASP A 14 17.27 -11.60 -11.46
CA ASP A 14 18.19 -11.08 -10.46
C ASP A 14 19.26 -10.16 -11.09
N ARG A 15 20.15 -9.59 -10.25
CA ARG A 15 21.23 -8.71 -10.74
C ARG A 15 22.24 -9.40 -11.65
N ARG A 16 22.29 -10.74 -11.66
CA ARG A 16 23.16 -11.55 -12.51
C ARG A 16 22.45 -11.92 -13.82
N GLY A 17 21.19 -11.55 -14.00
CA GLY A 17 20.37 -11.90 -15.17
C GLY A 17 19.66 -13.25 -15.05
N ASN A 18 19.76 -13.95 -13.92
CA ASN A 18 19.08 -15.23 -13.72
C ASN A 18 17.60 -15.01 -13.40
N LEU A 19 16.74 -15.94 -13.81
CA LEU A 19 15.32 -15.87 -13.46
C LEU A 19 15.13 -15.94 -11.94
N SER A 20 14.38 -14.98 -11.39
CA SER A 20 14.03 -14.94 -9.97
C SER A 20 12.55 -15.22 -9.81
N GLY A 21 12.21 -16.40 -9.31
CA GLY A 21 10.81 -16.82 -9.11
C GLY A 21 9.98 -15.82 -8.31
N LEU A 22 10.56 -15.23 -7.24
CA LEU A 22 9.89 -14.18 -6.45
C LEU A 22 9.59 -12.93 -7.28
N ARG A 23 10.56 -12.47 -8.08
CA ARG A 23 10.37 -11.26 -8.89
C ARG A 23 9.38 -11.50 -10.02
N LEU A 24 9.44 -12.67 -10.66
CA LEU A 24 8.46 -13.08 -11.67
C LEU A 24 7.05 -13.14 -11.08
N ALA A 25 6.88 -13.81 -9.93
CA ALA A 25 5.58 -13.93 -9.28
C ALA A 25 5.01 -12.56 -8.91
N VAL A 26 5.81 -11.67 -8.33
CA VAL A 26 5.38 -10.30 -8.03
C VAL A 26 5.05 -9.53 -9.31
N PHE A 27 5.87 -9.64 -10.36
CA PHE A 27 5.63 -8.99 -11.64
C PHE A 27 4.29 -9.41 -12.27
N ILE A 28 4.00 -10.71 -12.29
CA ILE A 28 2.71 -11.23 -12.77
C ILE A 28 1.58 -10.71 -11.88
N ALA A 29 1.72 -10.81 -10.55
CA ALA A 29 0.68 -10.40 -9.61
C ALA A 29 0.31 -8.91 -9.73
N VAL A 30 1.28 -8.03 -9.94
CA VAL A 30 1.00 -6.58 -10.10
C VAL A 30 0.34 -6.23 -11.43
N LEU A 31 0.37 -7.11 -12.43
CA LEU A 31 -0.30 -6.92 -13.71
C LEU A 31 -1.77 -7.36 -13.67
N LEU A 32 -2.14 -8.29 -12.80
CA LEU A 32 -3.50 -8.84 -12.74
C LEU A 32 -4.59 -7.76 -12.63
N PRO A 33 -4.47 -6.73 -11.77
CA PRO A 33 -5.50 -5.72 -11.68
C PRO A 33 -5.61 -4.84 -12.93
N ALA A 34 -4.49 -4.53 -13.58
CA ALA A 34 -4.49 -3.78 -14.83
C ALA A 34 -5.17 -4.59 -15.95
N VAL A 35 -4.94 -5.92 -16.00
CA VAL A 35 -5.64 -6.82 -16.91
C VAL A 35 -7.14 -6.82 -16.62
N GLN A 36 -7.55 -6.86 -15.35
CA GLN A 36 -8.96 -6.80 -14.97
C GLN A 36 -9.62 -5.48 -15.37
N ILE A 37 -8.95 -4.34 -15.10
CA ILE A 37 -9.42 -3.01 -15.49
C ILE A 37 -9.58 -2.93 -17.02
N PHE A 38 -8.56 -3.36 -17.77
CA PHE A 38 -8.62 -3.37 -19.23
C PHE A 38 -9.74 -4.28 -19.76
N TYR A 39 -9.89 -5.47 -19.18
CA TYR A 39 -10.95 -6.41 -19.57
C TYR A 39 -12.34 -5.80 -19.33
N SER A 40 -12.54 -5.13 -18.19
CA SER A 40 -13.79 -4.45 -17.87
C SER A 40 -14.11 -3.33 -18.86
N LEU A 41 -13.13 -2.51 -19.25
CA LEU A 41 -13.33 -1.45 -20.25
C LEU A 41 -13.60 -2.00 -21.66
N ALA A 42 -12.95 -3.10 -22.03
CA ALA A 42 -13.02 -3.64 -23.39
C ALA A 42 -14.25 -4.55 -23.62
N PHE A 43 -14.68 -5.27 -22.58
CA PHE A 43 -15.68 -6.33 -22.70
C PHE A 43 -16.80 -6.23 -21.65
N GLY A 44 -16.73 -5.27 -20.73
CA GLY A 44 -17.76 -5.04 -19.73
C GLY A 44 -19.02 -4.40 -20.30
N PRO A 45 -20.08 -4.30 -19.48
CA PRO A 45 -21.31 -3.65 -19.88
C PRO A 45 -21.08 -2.16 -20.12
N VAL A 46 -21.78 -1.59 -21.10
CA VAL A 46 -21.80 -0.13 -21.29
C VAL A 46 -22.64 0.49 -20.17
N LEU A 47 -21.97 1.24 -19.29
CA LEU A 47 -22.59 1.97 -18.20
C LEU A 47 -22.76 3.46 -18.56
N PRO A 48 -23.68 4.19 -17.89
CA PRO A 48 -23.83 5.64 -18.11
C PRO A 48 -22.55 6.44 -17.87
N GLU A 49 -21.75 6.02 -16.88
CA GLU A 49 -20.44 6.57 -16.56
C GLU A 49 -19.37 5.52 -16.87
N PRO A 50 -18.82 5.45 -18.10
CA PRO A 50 -18.07 4.30 -18.59
C PRO A 50 -16.74 4.03 -17.87
N PHE A 51 -16.20 5.01 -17.15
CA PHE A 51 -14.90 4.94 -16.49
C PHE A 51 -14.97 4.96 -14.96
N GLU A 52 -16.16 5.19 -14.37
CA GLU A 52 -16.28 5.43 -12.92
C GLU A 52 -15.77 4.23 -12.10
N MET A 53 -16.17 3.01 -12.48
CA MET A 53 -15.77 1.79 -11.79
C MET A 53 -14.25 1.57 -11.85
N GLU A 54 -13.64 1.74 -13.02
CA GLU A 54 -12.22 1.55 -13.24
C GLU A 54 -11.38 2.67 -12.63
N LEU A 55 -11.91 3.88 -12.61
CA LEU A 55 -11.31 5.01 -11.90
C LEU A 55 -11.21 4.68 -10.41
N HIS A 56 -12.29 4.19 -9.78
CA HIS A 56 -12.24 3.73 -8.40
C HIS A 56 -11.29 2.55 -8.21
N ALA A 57 -11.35 1.53 -9.07
CA ALA A 57 -10.50 0.34 -8.98
C ALA A 57 -9.01 0.68 -9.09
N SER A 58 -8.62 1.55 -10.02
CA SER A 58 -7.23 1.99 -10.18
C SER A 58 -6.71 2.75 -8.96
N GLY A 59 -7.55 3.59 -8.33
CA GLY A 59 -7.24 4.27 -7.07
C GLY A 59 -7.04 3.30 -5.92
N ASP A 60 -7.97 2.35 -5.75
CA ASP A 60 -7.90 1.26 -4.78
C ASP A 60 -6.58 0.48 -4.89
N TRP A 61 -6.23 0.04 -6.11
CA TRP A 61 -5.01 -0.72 -6.35
C TRP A 61 -3.75 0.10 -6.12
N THR A 62 -3.78 1.40 -6.41
CA THR A 62 -2.67 2.31 -6.08
C THR A 62 -2.38 2.30 -4.57
N VAL A 63 -3.41 2.45 -3.74
CA VAL A 63 -3.27 2.43 -2.27
C VAL A 63 -2.84 1.04 -1.77
N ARG A 64 -3.44 -0.03 -2.30
CA ARG A 64 -3.06 -1.41 -1.91
C ARG A 64 -1.60 -1.70 -2.24
N PHE A 65 -1.11 -1.32 -3.42
CA PHE A 65 0.31 -1.49 -3.77
C PHE A 65 1.24 -0.61 -2.93
N LEU A 66 0.79 0.58 -2.50
CA LEU A 66 1.56 1.40 -1.56
C LEU A 66 1.73 0.65 -0.24
N LEU A 67 0.65 0.10 0.33
CA LEU A 67 0.72 -0.66 1.57
C LEU A 67 1.61 -1.89 1.44
N VAL A 68 1.51 -2.64 0.34
CA VAL A 68 2.40 -3.77 0.05
C VAL A 68 3.86 -3.32 -0.04
N THR A 69 4.15 -2.21 -0.72
CA THR A 69 5.49 -1.62 -0.81
C THR A 69 6.03 -1.25 0.57
N LEU A 70 5.20 -0.65 1.41
CA LEU A 70 5.55 -0.29 2.79
C LEU A 70 5.68 -1.52 3.69
N ALA A 71 4.99 -2.62 3.41
CA ALA A 71 5.09 -3.86 4.18
C ALA A 71 6.43 -4.59 3.97
N VAL A 72 7.12 -4.38 2.86
CA VAL A 72 8.41 -5.06 2.55
C VAL A 72 9.45 -4.92 3.67
N THR A 73 9.57 -3.73 4.28
CA THR A 73 10.58 -3.48 5.33
C THR A 73 10.26 -4.18 6.66
N PRO A 74 9.04 -4.05 7.25
CA PRO A 74 8.70 -4.80 8.44
C PRO A 74 8.71 -6.31 8.20
N LEU A 75 8.21 -6.81 7.05
CA LEU A 75 8.25 -8.25 6.73
C LEU A 75 9.69 -8.80 6.71
N ARG A 76 10.65 -8.07 6.12
CA ARG A 76 12.06 -8.45 6.19
C ARG A 76 12.55 -8.58 7.63
N ARG A 77 12.14 -7.69 8.53
CA ARG A 77 12.60 -7.66 9.93
C ARG A 77 11.94 -8.73 10.79
N ILE A 78 10.64 -8.94 10.60
CA ILE A 78 9.85 -9.92 11.33
C ILE A 78 10.30 -11.34 10.94
N PHE A 79 10.35 -11.62 9.65
CA PHE A 79 10.60 -12.98 9.14
C PHE A 79 12.06 -13.27 8.77
N SER A 80 12.97 -12.31 8.97
CA SER A 80 14.35 -12.36 8.47
C SER A 80 14.46 -12.62 6.95
N TRP A 81 13.41 -12.31 6.18
CA TRP A 81 13.31 -12.61 4.76
C TRP A 81 14.02 -11.55 3.90
N ASN A 82 15.36 -11.59 3.83
CA ASN A 82 16.14 -10.54 3.14
C ASN A 82 15.86 -10.43 1.63
N ARG A 83 15.46 -11.52 0.95
CA ARG A 83 15.22 -11.56 -0.50
C ARG A 83 14.06 -10.63 -0.92
N ILE A 84 13.07 -10.38 -0.05
CA ILE A 84 11.90 -9.53 -0.34
C ILE A 84 12.27 -8.08 -0.67
N VAL A 85 13.44 -7.60 -0.23
CA VAL A 85 13.90 -6.25 -0.56
C VAL A 85 14.13 -6.07 -2.07
N GLY A 86 14.44 -7.15 -2.78
CA GLY A 86 14.65 -7.13 -4.23
C GLY A 86 13.44 -6.68 -5.04
N VAL A 87 12.21 -6.85 -4.52
CA VAL A 87 10.97 -6.45 -5.21
C VAL A 87 10.48 -5.06 -4.80
N ARG A 88 11.10 -4.39 -3.82
CA ARG A 88 10.63 -3.10 -3.29
C ARG A 88 10.54 -2.02 -4.36
N ARG A 89 11.54 -1.93 -5.24
CA ARG A 89 11.58 -0.94 -6.32
C ARG A 89 10.50 -1.21 -7.35
N MET A 90 10.30 -2.48 -7.72
CA MET A 90 9.25 -2.88 -8.65
C MET A 90 7.89 -2.44 -8.12
N LEU A 91 7.57 -2.79 -6.87
CA LEU A 91 6.33 -2.40 -6.21
C LEU A 91 6.16 -0.87 -6.13
N GLY A 92 7.22 -0.13 -5.77
CA GLY A 92 7.16 1.34 -5.72
C GLY A 92 6.88 1.99 -7.09
N VAL A 93 7.46 1.45 -8.16
CA VAL A 93 7.16 1.91 -9.54
C VAL A 93 5.74 1.52 -9.95
N THR A 94 5.26 0.34 -9.53
CA THR A 94 3.86 -0.07 -9.72
C THR A 94 2.90 0.93 -9.09
N VAL A 95 3.17 1.43 -7.88
CA VAL A 95 2.33 2.47 -7.25
C VAL A 95 2.21 3.71 -8.15
N LEU A 96 3.33 4.21 -8.68
CA LEU A 96 3.29 5.35 -9.62
C LEU A 96 2.54 5.00 -10.91
N ALA A 97 2.76 3.80 -11.47
CA ALA A 97 2.09 3.38 -12.70
C ALA A 97 0.57 3.33 -12.54
N TYR A 98 0.06 2.79 -11.42
CA TYR A 98 -1.37 2.78 -11.13
C TYR A 98 -1.93 4.16 -10.79
N ALA A 99 -1.14 5.02 -10.13
CA ALA A 99 -1.54 6.41 -9.90
C ALA A 99 -1.66 7.22 -11.20
N LEU A 100 -0.78 6.96 -12.17
CA LEU A 100 -0.85 7.55 -13.51
C LEU A 100 -2.01 6.97 -14.33
N LEU A 101 -2.27 5.66 -14.22
CA LEU A 101 -3.47 5.03 -14.79
C LEU A 101 -4.73 5.69 -14.22
N HIS A 102 -4.78 5.93 -12.92
CA HIS A 102 -5.90 6.61 -12.26
C HIS A 102 -6.12 8.02 -12.81
N LEU A 103 -5.06 8.83 -12.94
CA LEU A 103 -5.16 10.15 -13.60
C LEU A 103 -5.60 10.01 -15.07
N GLY A 104 -5.12 9.01 -15.79
CA GLY A 104 -5.49 8.73 -17.17
C GLY A 104 -6.97 8.38 -17.33
N LEU A 105 -7.51 7.57 -16.43
CA LEU A 105 -8.94 7.24 -16.38
C LEU A 105 -9.80 8.46 -16.02
N TYR A 106 -9.31 9.32 -15.11
CA TYR A 106 -9.97 10.59 -14.82
C TYR A 106 -9.99 11.52 -16.05
N ALA A 107 -8.87 11.61 -16.77
CA ALA A 107 -8.81 12.37 -18.01
C ALA A 107 -9.73 11.78 -19.10
N ALA A 108 -9.83 10.46 -19.19
CA ALA A 108 -10.73 9.77 -20.10
C ALA A 108 -12.22 10.02 -19.76
N GLN A 109 -12.57 10.04 -18.47
CA GLN A 109 -13.90 10.42 -17.99
C GLN A 109 -14.24 11.87 -18.40
N GLU A 110 -13.25 12.75 -18.40
CA GLU A 110 -13.36 14.12 -18.90
C GLU A 110 -13.20 14.24 -20.43
N SER A 111 -13.38 13.15 -21.17
CA SER A 111 -13.28 13.08 -22.65
C SER A 111 -11.95 13.62 -23.19
N TRP A 112 -10.87 13.46 -22.42
CA TRP A 112 -9.53 13.98 -22.71
C TRP A 112 -9.45 15.51 -22.86
N ASN A 113 -10.44 16.25 -22.36
CA ASN A 113 -10.38 17.70 -22.31
C ASN A 113 -9.44 18.15 -21.19
N LEU A 114 -8.15 18.30 -21.52
CA LEU A 114 -7.11 18.63 -20.55
C LEU A 114 -7.33 20.00 -19.87
N GLY A 115 -7.96 20.95 -20.56
CA GLY A 115 -8.34 22.24 -19.96
C GLY A 115 -9.34 22.06 -18.82
N LYS A 116 -10.38 21.24 -19.04
CA LYS A 116 -11.36 20.88 -18.02
C LYS A 116 -10.70 20.10 -16.88
N VAL A 117 -9.90 19.07 -17.18
CA VAL A 117 -9.17 18.27 -16.18
C VAL A 117 -8.37 19.16 -15.23
N VAL A 118 -7.56 20.07 -15.77
CA VAL A 118 -6.74 20.99 -14.96
C VAL A 118 -7.62 21.95 -14.16
N SER A 119 -8.64 22.54 -14.80
CA SER A 119 -9.59 23.43 -14.12
C SER A 119 -10.25 22.76 -12.92
N GLU A 120 -10.76 21.54 -13.09
CA GLU A 120 -11.39 20.76 -12.01
C GLU A 120 -10.38 20.41 -10.90
N ILE A 121 -9.15 20.02 -11.24
CA ILE A 121 -8.10 19.73 -10.25
C ILE A 121 -7.78 20.95 -9.38
N VAL A 122 -7.78 22.14 -9.97
CA VAL A 122 -7.50 23.39 -9.26
C VAL A 122 -8.69 23.84 -8.42
N LEU A 123 -9.92 23.71 -8.95
CA LEU A 123 -11.13 24.21 -8.32
C LEU A 123 -11.69 23.28 -7.24
N ARG A 124 -11.40 21.97 -7.30
CA ARG A 124 -11.89 21.00 -6.31
C ARG A 124 -10.77 20.56 -5.38
N PHE A 125 -10.90 20.93 -4.11
CA PHE A 125 -9.88 20.68 -3.09
C PHE A 125 -9.46 19.20 -2.98
N TYR A 126 -10.41 18.26 -3.09
CA TYR A 126 -10.09 16.83 -2.99
C TYR A 126 -9.26 16.33 -4.18
N LEU A 127 -9.47 16.87 -5.38
CA LEU A 127 -8.65 16.56 -6.56
C LEU A 127 -7.26 17.17 -6.42
N THR A 128 -7.15 18.40 -5.89
CA THR A 128 -5.85 19.03 -5.61
C THR A 128 -5.00 18.16 -4.68
N ILE A 129 -5.58 17.62 -3.60
CA ILE A 129 -4.89 16.73 -2.65
C ILE A 129 -4.38 15.47 -3.36
N GLY A 130 -5.22 14.84 -4.18
CA GLY A 130 -4.84 13.67 -4.98
C GLY A 130 -3.70 13.99 -5.94
N PHE A 131 -3.76 15.14 -6.61
CA PHE A 131 -2.72 15.59 -7.53
C PHE A 131 -1.39 15.89 -6.84
N VAL A 132 -1.40 16.51 -5.65
CA VAL A 132 -0.17 16.73 -4.85
C VAL A 132 0.47 15.40 -4.47
N ALA A 133 -0.33 14.40 -4.08
CA ALA A 133 0.17 13.06 -3.80
C ALA A 133 0.78 12.40 -5.05
N LEU A 134 0.10 12.49 -6.20
CA LEU A 134 0.61 11.99 -7.49
C LEU A 134 1.91 12.69 -7.90
N PHE A 135 2.00 14.00 -7.75
CA PHE A 135 3.22 14.77 -8.04
C PHE A 135 4.37 14.30 -7.17
N GLY A 136 4.13 14.10 -5.87
CA GLY A 136 5.10 13.49 -4.95
C GLY A 136 5.56 12.10 -5.42
N LEU A 137 4.63 11.22 -5.80
CA LEU A 137 4.96 9.90 -6.36
C LEU A 137 5.78 10.02 -7.65
N ALA A 138 5.46 10.97 -8.52
CA ALA A 138 6.18 11.20 -9.78
C ALA A 138 7.64 11.61 -9.51
N VAL A 139 7.88 12.49 -8.53
CA VAL A 139 9.25 12.85 -8.09
C VAL A 139 10.00 11.63 -7.55
N LEU A 140 9.36 10.77 -6.76
CA LEU A 140 9.98 9.54 -6.26
C LEU A 140 10.28 8.55 -7.39
N GLY A 141 9.35 8.36 -8.33
CA GLY A 141 9.55 7.48 -9.49
C GLY A 141 10.65 7.98 -10.42
N ALA A 142 10.70 9.29 -10.69
CA ALA A 142 11.75 9.94 -11.47
C ALA A 142 13.13 9.83 -10.83
N THR A 143 13.22 9.51 -9.54
CA THR A 143 14.48 9.30 -8.82
C THR A 143 14.70 7.83 -8.41
N SER A 144 13.93 6.91 -8.99
CA SER A 144 13.97 5.48 -8.67
C SER A 144 14.91 4.66 -9.57
N PHE A 145 15.86 5.26 -10.30
CA PHE A 145 16.84 4.52 -11.14
C PHE A 145 18.27 4.60 -10.61
N ASP A 146 19.12 3.65 -11.02
CA ASP A 146 20.43 3.43 -10.41
C ASP A 146 21.35 4.66 -10.48
N SER A 147 21.31 5.40 -11.59
CA SER A 147 22.07 6.64 -11.74
C SER A 147 21.57 7.74 -10.78
N ALA A 148 20.26 7.90 -10.58
CA ALA A 148 19.71 8.85 -9.62
C ALA A 148 20.10 8.49 -8.18
N ILE A 149 20.01 7.20 -7.82
CA ILE A 149 20.41 6.70 -6.48
C ILE A 149 21.88 7.02 -6.21
N ARG A 150 22.76 6.77 -7.18
CA ARG A 150 24.20 7.07 -7.06
C ARG A 150 24.48 8.56 -6.95
N LYS A 151 23.84 9.39 -7.79
CA LYS A 151 24.05 10.85 -7.83
C LYS A 151 23.56 11.56 -6.56
N LEU A 152 22.39 11.17 -6.04
CA LEU A 152 21.78 11.83 -4.87
C LEU A 152 22.34 11.34 -3.53
N GLY A 153 22.90 10.13 -3.48
CA GLY A 153 23.52 9.56 -2.27
C GLY A 153 22.59 9.62 -1.05
N ARG A 154 23.03 10.25 0.04
CA ARG A 154 22.25 10.37 1.30
C ARG A 154 20.94 11.15 1.12
N ASN A 155 20.90 12.10 0.19
CA ASN A 155 19.69 12.89 -0.07
C ASN A 155 18.60 12.05 -0.77
N TRP A 156 18.97 10.97 -1.47
CA TRP A 156 18.00 10.04 -2.04
C TRP A 156 17.11 9.44 -0.95
N GLN A 157 17.71 9.03 0.17
CA GLN A 157 16.97 8.46 1.27
C GLN A 157 16.06 9.50 1.93
N ARG A 158 16.53 10.74 2.13
CA ARG A 158 15.70 11.85 2.63
C ARG A 158 14.49 12.10 1.72
N LEU A 159 14.72 12.20 0.42
CA LEU A 159 13.64 12.36 -0.56
C LEU A 159 12.63 11.20 -0.48
N HIS A 160 13.11 9.96 -0.43
CA HIS A 160 12.23 8.79 -0.41
C HIS A 160 11.52 8.57 0.95
N THR A 161 11.87 9.32 2.00
CA THR A 161 11.02 9.35 3.21
C THR A 161 9.71 10.11 3.01
N LEU A 162 9.60 10.94 1.96
CA LEU A 162 8.35 11.60 1.59
C LEU A 162 7.23 10.62 1.23
N ILE A 163 7.54 9.34 0.97
CA ILE A 163 6.52 8.32 0.76
C ILE A 163 5.53 8.20 1.93
N TYR A 164 5.93 8.55 3.16
CA TYR A 164 5.05 8.50 4.33
C TYR A 164 4.01 9.63 4.31
N PRO A 165 4.37 10.93 4.21
CA PRO A 165 3.37 11.98 4.05
C PRO A 165 2.58 11.84 2.74
N ILE A 166 3.19 11.41 1.64
CA ILE A 166 2.46 11.11 0.39
C ILE A 166 1.40 10.02 0.63
N GLY A 167 1.75 8.94 1.33
CA GLY A 167 0.79 7.90 1.69
C GLY A 167 -0.36 8.42 2.56
N GLY A 168 -0.07 9.34 3.49
CA GLY A 168 -1.10 10.03 4.27
C GLY A 168 -2.04 10.86 3.39
N LEU A 169 -1.52 11.61 2.42
CA LEU A 169 -2.33 12.37 1.47
C LEU A 169 -3.18 11.46 0.57
N MET A 170 -2.63 10.32 0.11
CA MET A 170 -3.38 9.34 -0.68
C MET A 170 -4.56 8.77 0.09
N LEU A 171 -4.36 8.41 1.36
CA LEU A 171 -5.43 7.92 2.23
C LEU A 171 -6.46 9.00 2.52
N PHE A 172 -6.02 10.24 2.75
CA PHE A 172 -6.93 11.37 2.97
C PHE A 172 -7.78 11.66 1.72
N HIS A 173 -7.16 11.65 0.53
CA HIS A 173 -7.88 11.71 -0.74
C HIS A 173 -8.90 10.56 -0.88
N PHE A 174 -8.54 9.34 -0.49
CA PHE A 174 -9.44 8.19 -0.52
C PHE A 174 -10.67 8.38 0.39
N PHE A 175 -10.48 8.91 1.61
CA PHE A 175 -11.60 9.28 2.46
C PHE A 175 -12.50 10.34 1.83
N LEU A 176 -11.92 11.37 1.19
CA LEU A 176 -12.69 12.43 0.53
C LEU A 176 -13.53 11.94 -0.65
N GLN A 177 -13.07 10.89 -1.35
CA GLN A 177 -13.81 10.24 -2.43
C GLN A 177 -14.84 9.23 -1.93
N SER A 178 -14.68 8.75 -0.70
CA SER A 178 -15.63 7.84 -0.08
C SER A 178 -16.89 8.62 0.25
N LYS A 179 -18.05 8.12 -0.19
CA LYS A 179 -19.37 8.71 0.11
C LYS A 179 -19.74 8.41 1.57
N SER A 180 -20.86 7.74 1.83
CA SER A 180 -21.25 7.35 3.19
C SER A 180 -20.48 6.14 3.72
N ASP A 181 -20.05 5.23 2.85
CA ASP A 181 -19.27 4.04 3.24
C ASP A 181 -17.77 4.32 3.11
N VAL A 182 -17.11 4.45 4.27
CA VAL A 182 -15.66 4.68 4.38
C VAL A 182 -14.92 3.43 4.84
N THR A 183 -15.54 2.25 4.79
CA THR A 183 -14.99 0.99 5.32
C THR A 183 -13.64 0.66 4.70
N GLN A 184 -13.53 0.74 3.37
CA GLN A 184 -12.27 0.45 2.66
C GLN A 184 -11.18 1.49 2.97
N ALA A 185 -11.51 2.78 2.92
CA ALA A 185 -10.56 3.84 3.26
C ALA A 185 -10.03 3.70 4.71
N THR A 186 -10.92 3.37 5.64
CA THR A 186 -10.59 3.13 7.06
C THR A 186 -9.69 1.91 7.23
N LEU A 187 -9.98 0.81 6.54
CA LEU A 187 -9.16 -0.40 6.59
C LEU A 187 -7.74 -0.11 6.04
N MET A 188 -7.64 0.56 4.90
CA MET A 188 -6.35 0.92 4.31
C MET A 188 -5.55 1.87 5.23
N ALA A 189 -6.23 2.84 5.84
CA ALA A 189 -5.61 3.76 6.79
C ALA A 189 -5.13 3.05 8.05
N GLY A 190 -5.90 2.10 8.58
CA GLY A 190 -5.51 1.28 9.72
C GLY A 190 -4.29 0.39 9.44
N LEU A 191 -4.23 -0.22 8.26
CA LEU A 191 -3.05 -0.96 7.82
C LEU A 191 -1.83 -0.05 7.64
N PHE A 192 -2.02 1.17 7.13
CA PHE A 192 -0.95 2.17 7.09
C PHE A 192 -0.45 2.54 8.49
N VAL A 193 -1.36 2.79 9.43
CA VAL A 193 -1.03 3.06 10.84
C VAL A 193 -0.25 1.91 11.44
N LEU A 194 -0.67 0.66 11.24
CA LEU A 194 0.07 -0.52 11.71
C LEU A 194 1.52 -0.52 11.19
N LEU A 195 1.69 -0.26 9.89
CA LEU A 195 3.02 -0.18 9.27
C LEU A 195 3.86 0.99 9.82
N MET A 196 3.25 2.11 10.18
CA MET A 196 3.93 3.23 10.82
C MET A 196 4.34 2.90 12.26
N ILE A 197 3.45 2.28 13.03
CA ILE A 197 3.73 1.81 14.39
C ILE A 197 4.92 0.84 14.40
N TYR A 198 4.99 -0.12 13.46
CA TYR A 198 6.16 -1.00 13.34
C TYR A 198 7.48 -0.24 13.14
N ARG A 199 7.47 0.86 12.38
CA ARG A 199 8.66 1.69 12.18
C ARG A 199 9.03 2.47 13.42
N LEU A 200 8.03 3.01 14.13
CA LEU A 200 8.23 3.72 15.38
C LEU A 200 8.78 2.79 16.46
N ALA A 201 8.25 1.56 16.57
CA ALA A 201 8.73 0.55 17.50
C ALA A 201 10.22 0.23 17.26
N VAL A 202 10.60 0.02 16.00
CA VAL A 202 12.01 -0.16 15.61
C VAL A 202 12.86 1.05 15.97
N LYS A 203 12.37 2.27 15.71
CA LYS A 203 13.10 3.52 16.00
C LYS A 203 13.29 3.70 17.51
N ALA A 204 12.34 3.23 18.31
CA ALA A 204 12.39 3.23 19.77
C ALA A 204 13.21 2.06 20.36
N GLY A 205 13.83 1.22 19.53
CA GLY A 205 14.70 0.13 19.98
C GLY A 205 14.00 -1.20 20.22
N PHE A 206 12.69 -1.31 19.98
CA PHE A 206 11.95 -2.57 20.11
C PHE A 206 12.20 -3.50 18.92
N SER A 207 12.36 -4.80 19.22
CA SER A 207 12.54 -5.83 18.20
C SER A 207 11.19 -6.32 17.66
N LEU A 208 10.98 -6.21 16.35
CA LEU A 208 9.81 -6.79 15.68
C LEU A 208 9.84 -8.32 15.60
N ALA A 209 10.94 -8.97 16.01
CA ALA A 209 10.97 -10.42 16.16
C ALA A 209 10.27 -10.89 17.45
N ASN A 210 9.99 -9.97 18.39
CA ASN A 210 9.28 -10.30 19.63
C ASN A 210 7.76 -10.32 19.37
N PRO A 211 7.07 -11.46 19.56
CA PRO A 211 5.62 -11.56 19.36
C PRO A 211 4.81 -10.62 20.24
N LEU A 212 5.27 -10.31 21.45
CA LEU A 212 4.59 -9.36 22.34
C LEU A 212 4.64 -7.93 21.79
N VAL A 213 5.77 -7.53 21.20
CA VAL A 213 5.89 -6.23 20.53
C VAL A 213 4.91 -6.16 19.36
N LEU A 214 4.80 -7.23 18.57
CA LEU A 214 3.85 -7.30 17.45
C LEU A 214 2.40 -7.26 17.92
N ALA A 215 2.06 -7.95 19.02
CA ALA A 215 0.73 -7.91 19.61
C ALA A 215 0.35 -6.50 20.11
N VAL A 216 1.27 -5.82 20.80
CA VAL A 216 1.06 -4.43 21.22
C VAL A 216 0.88 -3.51 20.01
N CYS A 217 1.70 -3.66 18.98
CA CYS A 217 1.55 -2.89 17.74
C CYS A 217 0.19 -3.13 17.07
N ALA A 218 -0.30 -4.37 17.05
CA ALA A 218 -1.60 -4.72 16.50
C ALA A 218 -2.76 -4.07 17.26
N LEU A 219 -2.73 -4.10 18.60
CA LEU A 219 -3.74 -3.46 19.44
C LEU A 219 -3.74 -1.93 19.29
N LEU A 220 -2.56 -1.31 19.28
CA LEU A 220 -2.42 0.12 19.04
C LEU A 220 -2.94 0.53 17.66
N ALA A 221 -2.66 -0.28 16.62
CA ALA A 221 -3.17 -0.02 15.28
C ALA A 221 -4.69 -0.19 15.19
N ALA A 222 -5.26 -1.22 15.83
CA ALA A 222 -6.71 -1.40 15.89
C ALA A 222 -7.40 -0.21 16.58
N ALA A 223 -6.87 0.23 17.73
CA ALA A 223 -7.36 1.41 18.44
C ALA A 223 -7.23 2.68 17.59
N GLY A 224 -6.08 2.89 16.94
CA GLY A 224 -5.87 4.01 16.03
C GLY A 224 -6.83 3.99 14.83
N THR A 225 -7.14 2.81 14.30
CA THR A 225 -8.10 2.63 13.20
C THR A 225 -9.50 3.03 13.62
N ALA A 226 -9.96 2.57 14.80
CA ALA A 226 -11.25 2.96 15.37
C ALA A 226 -11.32 4.47 15.64
N GLY A 227 -10.22 5.08 16.09
CA GLY A 227 -10.11 6.52 16.30
C GLY A 227 -10.19 7.32 15.00
N ILE A 228 -9.53 6.87 13.93
CA ILE A 228 -9.61 7.50 12.60
C ILE A 228 -11.04 7.42 12.06
N GLU A 229 -11.67 6.25 12.14
CA GLU A 229 -13.06 6.05 11.72
C GLU A 229 -13.99 7.02 12.47
N PHE A 230 -13.90 7.03 13.80
CA PHE A 230 -14.68 7.93 14.64
C PHE A 230 -14.46 9.40 14.26
N ALA A 231 -13.21 9.83 14.11
CA ALA A 231 -12.88 11.21 13.75
C ALA A 231 -13.45 11.59 12.38
N TRP A 232 -13.38 10.70 11.39
CA TRP A 232 -13.96 10.97 10.07
C TRP A 232 -15.46 11.18 10.15
N TYR A 233 -16.19 10.28 10.82
CA TYR A 233 -17.64 10.42 10.93
C TYR A 233 -18.02 11.68 11.73
N ALA A 234 -17.31 11.97 12.83
CA ALA A 234 -17.55 13.12 13.69
C ALA A 234 -17.30 14.47 13.00
N LEU A 235 -16.28 14.55 12.14
CA LEU A 235 -15.82 15.82 11.55
C LEU A 235 -16.32 16.05 10.13
N ALA A 236 -16.54 15.00 9.34
CA ALA A 236 -16.73 15.12 7.89
C ALA A 236 -18.11 14.71 7.37
N THR A 237 -18.88 13.90 8.12
CA THR A 237 -20.09 13.25 7.56
C THR A 237 -21.41 13.65 8.23
N GLY A 238 -21.36 14.19 9.45
CA GLY A 238 -22.56 14.46 10.26
C GLY A 238 -23.29 13.20 10.77
N ILE A 239 -22.77 12.00 10.50
CA ILE A 239 -23.29 10.73 11.03
C ILE A 239 -22.88 10.59 12.50
N PRO A 240 -23.75 10.08 13.40
CA PRO A 240 -23.45 9.88 14.82
C PRO A 240 -22.23 8.97 15.04
N ALA A 241 -21.08 9.60 15.30
CA ALA A 241 -19.79 8.91 15.41
C ALA A 241 -19.72 7.97 16.62
N ASP A 242 -20.46 8.26 17.68
CA ASP A 242 -20.64 7.40 18.86
C ASP A 242 -21.25 6.05 18.49
N ARG A 243 -22.32 6.05 17.70
CA ARG A 243 -22.97 4.83 17.22
C ARG A 243 -22.07 4.05 16.28
N VAL A 244 -21.37 4.78 15.41
CA VAL A 244 -20.32 4.16 14.60
C VAL A 244 -19.33 3.51 15.54
N PHE A 245 -18.67 4.21 16.46
CA PHE A 245 -17.67 3.63 17.36
C PHE A 245 -18.17 2.39 18.11
N GLN A 246 -19.39 2.42 18.66
CA GLN A 246 -20.00 1.28 19.34
C GLN A 246 -20.13 0.05 18.44
N ALA A 247 -20.39 0.24 17.14
CA ALA A 247 -20.47 -0.87 16.19
C ALA A 247 -19.13 -1.59 15.97
N ASN A 248 -17.97 -1.05 16.38
CA ASN A 248 -16.72 -1.83 16.45
C ASN A 248 -16.79 -3.00 17.44
N PHE A 249 -17.76 -3.01 18.37
CA PHE A 249 -17.94 -4.09 19.35
C PHE A 249 -19.08 -5.04 18.98
N ALA A 250 -19.88 -4.71 17.95
CA ALA A 250 -21.02 -5.50 17.48
C ALA A 250 -20.60 -6.58 16.47
N LEU A 251 -19.74 -7.51 16.90
CA LEU A 251 -19.15 -8.56 16.06
C LEU A 251 -20.16 -9.50 15.39
N SER A 252 -21.37 -9.59 15.91
CA SER A 252 -22.44 -10.43 15.37
C SER A 252 -23.03 -9.91 14.05
N VAL A 253 -22.84 -8.62 13.72
CA VAL A 253 -23.44 -7.98 12.54
C VAL A 253 -22.42 -7.87 11.42
N ALA A 254 -21.26 -7.29 11.70
CA ALA A 254 -20.19 -7.13 10.71
C ALA A 254 -18.83 -6.98 11.40
N ILE A 255 -17.78 -7.50 10.76
CA ILE A 255 -16.40 -7.28 11.20
C ILE A 255 -15.92 -5.94 10.64
N ARG A 256 -15.67 -5.00 11.55
CA ARG A 256 -15.30 -3.62 11.21
C ARG A 256 -13.81 -3.47 10.89
N PRO A 257 -13.39 -2.39 10.21
CA PRO A 257 -12.00 -2.16 9.84
C PRO A 257 -11.00 -2.28 10.98
N ALA A 258 -11.31 -1.72 12.17
CA ALA A 258 -10.43 -1.78 13.32
C ALA A 258 -10.14 -3.23 13.78
N ILE A 259 -11.17 -4.08 13.73
CA ILE A 259 -11.06 -5.49 14.09
C ILE A 259 -10.24 -6.24 13.04
N TRP A 260 -10.47 -5.98 11.75
CA TRP A 260 -9.65 -6.55 10.67
C TRP A 260 -8.17 -6.20 10.81
N VAL A 261 -7.84 -4.95 11.13
CA VAL A 261 -6.45 -4.51 11.37
C VAL A 261 -5.86 -5.26 12.57
N GLY A 262 -6.64 -5.41 13.65
CA GLY A 262 -6.25 -6.20 14.82
C GLY A 262 -5.97 -7.66 14.47
N ILE A 263 -6.89 -8.33 13.75
CA ILE A 263 -6.76 -9.72 13.30
C ILE A 263 -5.49 -9.89 12.45
N ILE A 264 -5.27 -9.00 11.47
CA ILE A 264 -4.10 -9.05 10.59
C ILE A 264 -2.80 -8.86 11.40
N GLY A 265 -2.75 -7.86 12.28
CA GLY A 265 -1.59 -7.59 13.10
C GLY A 265 -1.26 -8.74 14.06
N LEU A 266 -2.28 -9.29 14.73
CA LEU A 266 -2.12 -10.44 15.62
C LEU A 266 -1.73 -11.70 14.84
N GLY A 267 -2.31 -11.92 13.66
CA GLY A 267 -1.94 -13.03 12.77
C GLY A 267 -0.47 -12.99 12.36
N VAL A 268 0.08 -11.80 12.06
CA VAL A 268 1.51 -11.62 11.84
C VAL A 268 2.33 -11.95 13.09
N GLY A 269 1.85 -11.56 14.28
CA GLY A 269 2.46 -11.93 15.56
C GLY A 269 2.50 -13.43 15.81
N VAL A 270 1.41 -14.13 15.52
CA VAL A 270 1.32 -15.60 15.62
C VAL A 270 2.28 -16.27 14.63
N ALA A 271 2.30 -15.81 13.37
CA ALA A 271 3.23 -16.35 12.37
C ALA A 271 4.71 -16.16 12.78
N ALA A 272 5.05 -14.99 13.33
CA ALA A 272 6.38 -14.71 13.85
C ALA A 272 6.71 -15.60 15.06
N MET A 273 5.75 -15.83 15.96
CA MET A 273 5.89 -16.73 17.11
C MET A 273 6.17 -18.16 16.67
N VAL A 274 5.43 -18.67 15.67
CA VAL A 274 5.66 -20.01 15.11
C VAL A 274 7.07 -20.14 14.54
N GLN A 275 7.53 -19.15 13.77
CA GLN A 275 8.90 -19.14 13.25
C GLN A 275 9.95 -19.09 14.37
N TRP A 276 9.71 -18.29 15.42
CA TRP A 276 10.61 -18.17 16.56
C TRP A 276 10.73 -19.48 17.35
N ILE A 277 9.60 -20.13 17.67
CA ILE A 277 9.58 -21.44 18.33
C ILE A 277 10.27 -22.50 17.48
N GLY A 278 9.97 -22.57 16.18
CA GLY A 278 10.65 -23.49 15.26
C GLY A 278 12.15 -23.26 15.17
N GLY A 279 12.59 -22.00 15.25
CA GLY A 279 14.00 -21.61 15.30
C GLY A 279 14.73 -22.05 16.58
N LEU A 280 14.03 -22.11 17.72
CA LEU A 280 14.56 -22.59 19.00
C LEU A 280 14.63 -24.12 19.08
N LEU A 281 13.64 -24.81 18.51
CA LEU A 281 13.53 -26.27 18.56
C LEU A 281 14.33 -26.97 17.44
N GLY A 282 14.51 -26.32 16.28
CA GLY A 282 15.22 -26.89 15.13
C GLY A 282 16.62 -27.45 15.45
N PRO A 283 17.50 -26.69 16.14
CA PRO A 283 18.82 -27.19 16.54
C PRO A 283 18.77 -28.38 17.52
N LYS A 284 17.74 -28.47 18.37
CA LYS A 284 17.56 -29.57 19.32
C LYS A 284 16.97 -30.83 18.70
N LEU A 285 16.31 -30.71 17.55
CA LEU A 285 15.65 -31.80 16.83
C LEU A 285 16.44 -32.29 15.59
N GLY A 286 17.64 -31.76 15.35
CA GLY A 286 18.46 -32.14 14.19
C GLY A 286 17.88 -31.72 12.83
N LEU A 287 16.86 -30.87 12.81
CA LEU A 287 16.22 -30.39 11.60
C LEU A 287 17.07 -29.27 10.98
N LYS A 288 17.71 -29.54 9.83
CA LYS A 288 18.43 -28.53 9.06
C LYS A 288 17.44 -27.45 8.58
N ARG A 289 17.82 -26.17 8.74
CA ARG A 289 17.09 -25.05 8.13
C ARG A 289 17.13 -25.22 6.61
N ALA A 290 15.98 -25.45 6.00
CA ALA A 290 15.78 -25.41 4.56
C ALA A 290 15.85 -23.98 4.02
#